data_AF-A0A485KGQ1-F1
#
_entry.id   AF-A0A485KGQ1-F1
#
_cell.length_a   1.000
_cell.length_b   1.000
_cell.length_c   1.000
_cell.angle_alpha   90.00
_cell.angle_beta   90.00
_cell.angle_gamma   90.00
#
_symmetry.space_group_name_H-M   'P 1'
#
loop_
_entity.id
_entity.type
_entity.pdbx_description
1 polymer ?
#
loop_
_entity_poly.entity_id
_entity_poly.type
_entity_poly.pdbx_seq_one_letter_code
_entity_poly.pdbx_strand_id
1 'polypeptide(L)'
;MSKRATSRNFILTRPAPSSAIVATSQQDRFHLATIDHENYNIKLIDVCLSIGNRELLVGAQLKLEAGVHYGLVGRNGTGKSTLLQALGDGLFEGISSHIHVMYVHQLFHVDLDDGGGSTSVVDVLLSGDKSRAARQHQITALEAALEHQTIHRTLEELEFEATDAAREKMARVAIKRSGLRGLTARNQLLALEHKVKAMADKLEKEQDVVFTDTDDEILHANDWLETLYAQEDMSSESRAREILADIGKVLGTNTD
;
A
#
# COMPACT_ATOMS: atom_id res chain seq x y z
N MET A 1 -43.07 12.73 -40.92
CA MET A 1 -43.28 12.05 -39.62
C MET A 1 -41.92 11.75 -39.01
N SER A 2 -41.47 12.61 -38.08
CA SER A 2 -40.18 12.53 -37.42
C SER A 2 -40.23 11.55 -36.24
N LYS A 3 -39.40 10.51 -36.24
CA LYS A 3 -39.21 9.61 -35.09
C LYS A 3 -38.04 10.13 -34.25
N ARG A 4 -38.36 10.68 -33.09
CA ARG A 4 -37.41 11.10 -32.05
C ARG A 4 -36.64 9.88 -31.52
N ALA A 5 -35.31 9.97 -31.52
CA ALA A 5 -34.43 9.06 -30.80
C ALA A 5 -34.40 9.48 -29.32
N THR A 6 -34.95 8.63 -28.46
CA THR A 6 -34.84 8.78 -27.01
C THR A 6 -33.45 8.33 -26.56
N SER A 7 -32.63 9.28 -26.13
CA SER A 7 -31.35 9.06 -25.46
C SER A 7 -31.55 8.23 -24.18
N ARG A 8 -31.14 6.97 -24.20
CA ARG A 8 -31.00 6.17 -22.98
C ARG A 8 -29.72 6.63 -22.28
N ASN A 9 -29.89 7.32 -21.15
CA ASN A 9 -28.81 7.65 -20.23
C ASN A 9 -28.09 6.37 -19.80
N PHE A 10 -26.85 6.20 -20.26
CA PHE A 10 -25.89 5.26 -19.69
C PHE A 10 -25.53 5.77 -18.30
N ILE A 11 -26.28 5.31 -17.29
CA ILE A 11 -25.81 5.38 -15.91
C ILE A 11 -24.64 4.42 -15.85
N LEU A 12 -23.42 4.95 -15.73
CA LEU A 12 -22.22 4.20 -15.38
C LEU A 12 -22.41 3.61 -13.98
N THR A 13 -23.07 2.45 -13.89
CA THR A 13 -22.98 1.60 -12.72
C THR A 13 -21.54 1.08 -12.66
N ARG A 14 -20.75 1.69 -11.77
CA ARG A 14 -19.43 1.22 -11.35
C ARG A 14 -19.49 -0.30 -11.13
N PRO A 15 -18.64 -1.11 -11.78
CA PRO A 15 -18.66 -2.56 -11.57
C PRO A 15 -18.37 -2.85 -10.09
N ALA A 16 -19.19 -3.72 -9.48
CA ALA A 16 -18.97 -4.21 -8.12
C ALA A 16 -17.63 -4.98 -8.07
N PRO A 17 -16.83 -4.85 -7.00
CA PRO A 17 -15.54 -5.52 -6.93
C PRO A 17 -15.74 -7.01 -6.61
N SER A 18 -15.83 -7.85 -7.65
CA SER A 18 -16.02 -9.31 -7.51
C SER A 18 -14.81 -10.06 -6.94
N SER A 19 -13.72 -9.37 -6.60
CA SER A 19 -12.48 -9.91 -6.02
C SER A 19 -11.94 -9.11 -4.84
N ALA A 20 -12.73 -8.20 -4.25
CA ALA A 20 -12.29 -7.48 -3.07
C ALA A 20 -12.23 -8.41 -1.85
N ILE A 21 -11.05 -8.49 -1.24
CA ILE A 21 -10.86 -9.10 0.07
C ILE A 21 -11.38 -8.11 1.10
N VAL A 22 -12.34 -8.52 1.92
CA VAL A 22 -12.84 -7.73 3.04
C VAL A 22 -12.48 -8.46 4.32
N ALA A 23 -11.72 -7.76 5.17
CA ALA A 23 -11.24 -8.27 6.43
C ALA A 23 -11.68 -7.33 7.56
N THR A 24 -12.21 -7.90 8.64
CA THR A 24 -12.61 -7.16 9.84
C THR A 24 -12.14 -7.89 11.08
N SER A 25 -11.81 -7.12 12.11
CA SER A 25 -11.45 -7.61 13.44
C SER A 25 -12.15 -6.74 14.49
N GLN A 26 -12.45 -7.30 15.65
CA GLN A 26 -12.97 -6.53 16.77
C GLN A 26 -11.92 -5.54 17.27
N GLN A 27 -12.31 -4.28 17.38
CA GLN A 27 -11.53 -3.28 18.09
C GLN A 27 -12.10 -3.06 19.48
N ASP A 28 -11.24 -2.87 20.47
CA ASP A 28 -11.66 -2.41 21.78
C ASP A 28 -12.32 -1.02 21.65
N ARG A 29 -13.41 -0.79 22.40
CA ARG A 29 -14.20 0.46 22.38
C ARG A 29 -13.33 1.68 22.72
N PHE A 30 -12.22 1.47 23.44
CA PHE A 30 -11.26 2.50 23.84
C PHE A 30 -9.99 2.56 22.99
N HIS A 31 -9.79 1.68 22.00
CA HIS A 31 -8.53 1.54 21.24
C HIS A 31 -7.26 1.36 22.10
N LEU A 32 -7.42 0.96 23.38
CA LEU A 32 -6.29 0.82 24.32
C LEU A 32 -5.30 -0.25 23.88
N ALA A 33 -5.77 -1.32 23.21
CA ALA A 33 -4.92 -2.40 22.69
C ALA A 33 -3.93 -1.95 21.59
N THR A 34 -4.12 -0.77 21.00
CA THR A 34 -3.22 -0.19 19.98
C THR A 34 -2.19 0.78 20.59
N ILE A 35 -2.28 1.08 21.89
CA ILE A 35 -1.44 2.08 22.59
C ILE A 35 -0.17 1.45 23.19
N ASP A 36 -0.03 0.11 23.16
CA ASP A 36 1.20 -0.53 23.61
C ASP A 36 2.31 -0.34 22.55
N HIS A 37 3.17 0.65 22.79
CA HIS A 37 4.28 1.02 21.93
C HIS A 37 5.46 0.01 21.95
N GLU A 38 5.42 -1.02 22.79
CA GLU A 38 6.57 -1.92 23.01
C GLU A 38 6.26 -3.41 22.75
N ASN A 39 5.01 -3.76 22.41
CA ASN A 39 4.62 -5.15 22.16
C ASN A 39 4.53 -5.44 20.65
N TYR A 40 5.49 -6.22 20.13
CA TYR A 40 5.46 -6.74 18.75
C TYR A 40 4.48 -7.91 18.54
N ASN A 41 3.61 -8.17 19.52
CA ASN A 41 2.65 -9.27 19.49
C ASN A 41 1.36 -8.84 18.79
N ILE A 42 0.89 -9.63 17.82
CA ILE A 42 -0.38 -9.40 17.13
C ILE A 42 -1.47 -10.20 17.85
N LYS A 43 -2.50 -9.51 18.33
CA LYS A 43 -3.69 -10.12 18.93
C LYS A 43 -4.94 -9.55 18.26
N LEU A 44 -5.61 -10.38 17.46
CA LEU A 44 -6.87 -10.04 16.80
C LEU A 44 -7.98 -10.94 17.31
N ILE A 45 -9.10 -10.33 17.69
CA ILE A 45 -10.30 -11.00 18.19
C ILE A 45 -11.40 -10.85 17.13
N ASP A 46 -12.29 -11.83 17.03
CA ASP A 46 -13.41 -11.88 16.07
C ASP A 46 -12.99 -11.52 14.64
N VAL A 47 -11.97 -12.21 14.17
CA VAL A 47 -11.44 -12.08 12.80
C VAL A 47 -12.44 -12.68 11.84
N CYS A 48 -12.95 -11.86 10.93
CA CYS A 48 -13.78 -12.28 9.80
C CYS A 48 -13.09 -11.91 8.49
N LEU A 49 -13.11 -12.84 7.54
CA LEU A 49 -12.49 -12.69 6.23
C LEU A 49 -13.47 -13.17 5.16
N SER A 50 -13.69 -12.35 4.13
CA SER A 50 -14.55 -12.67 3.00
C SER A 50 -13.90 -12.25 1.68
N ILE A 51 -14.18 -13.01 0.62
CA ILE A 51 -13.84 -12.65 -0.76
C ILE A 51 -15.14 -12.57 -1.56
N GLY A 52 -15.48 -11.39 -2.06
CA GLY A 52 -16.75 -11.18 -2.75
C GLY A 52 -17.93 -11.60 -1.86
N ASN A 53 -18.69 -12.61 -2.29
CA ASN A 53 -19.85 -13.12 -1.54
C ASN A 53 -19.53 -14.36 -0.67
N ARG A 54 -18.26 -14.78 -0.59
CA ARG A 54 -17.87 -15.99 0.13
C ARG A 54 -17.14 -15.64 1.43
N GLU A 55 -17.71 -16.08 2.54
CA GLU A 55 -17.05 -16.05 3.85
C GLU A 55 -16.01 -17.18 3.95
N LEU A 56 -14.78 -16.83 4.29
CA LEU A 56 -13.67 -17.77 4.46
C LEU A 56 -13.39 -18.04 5.94
N LEU A 57 -13.53 -17.01 6.78
CA LEU A 57 -13.25 -17.05 8.21
C LEU A 57 -14.34 -16.24 8.93
N VAL A 58 -14.90 -16.77 10.01
CA VAL A 58 -15.92 -16.09 10.81
C VAL A 58 -15.60 -16.28 12.29
N GLY A 59 -15.40 -15.18 13.03
CA GLY A 59 -15.22 -15.20 14.47
C GLY A 59 -13.95 -15.92 14.96
N ALA A 60 -12.87 -15.92 14.17
CA ALA A 60 -11.63 -16.55 14.58
C ALA A 60 -10.82 -15.65 15.53
N GLN A 61 -9.97 -16.26 16.35
CA GLN A 61 -9.01 -15.53 17.18
C GLN A 61 -7.61 -15.78 16.63
N LEU A 62 -6.89 -14.72 16.28
CA LEU A 62 -5.52 -14.80 15.77
C LEU A 62 -4.57 -14.19 16.80
N LYS A 63 -3.63 -14.99 17.28
CA LYS A 63 -2.56 -14.56 18.19
C LYS A 63 -1.22 -14.96 17.59
N LEU A 64 -0.37 -13.97 17.29
CA LEU A 64 1.00 -14.15 16.82
C LEU A 64 1.92 -13.48 17.82
N GLU A 65 2.89 -14.24 18.34
CA GLU A 65 3.92 -13.74 19.24
C GLU A 65 5.22 -13.48 18.47
N ALA A 66 5.94 -12.44 18.88
CA ALA A 66 7.20 -12.08 18.26
C ALA A 66 8.25 -13.18 18.47
N GLY A 67 9.02 -13.48 17.42
CA GLY A 67 10.06 -14.51 17.44
C GLY A 67 9.55 -15.95 17.31
N VAL A 68 8.25 -16.17 17.06
CA VAL A 68 7.67 -17.51 16.88
C VAL A 68 7.37 -17.77 15.41
N HIS A 69 7.79 -18.93 14.91
CA HIS A 69 7.48 -19.40 13.56
C HIS A 69 6.17 -20.20 13.54
N TYR A 70 5.20 -19.74 12.74
CA TYR A 70 3.89 -20.36 12.61
C TYR A 70 3.71 -20.99 11.23
N GLY A 71 3.14 -22.20 11.17
CA GLY A 71 2.74 -22.87 9.94
C GLY A 71 1.21 -22.91 9.80
N LEU A 72 0.68 -22.42 8.67
CA LEU A 72 -0.76 -22.45 8.38
C LEU A 72 -1.12 -23.70 7.57
N VAL A 73 -1.81 -24.66 8.21
CA VAL A 73 -2.20 -25.93 7.58
C VAL A 73 -3.71 -25.98 7.35
N GLY A 74 -4.12 -26.53 6.20
CA GLY A 74 -5.54 -26.69 5.86
C GLY A 74 -5.75 -27.11 4.41
N ARG A 75 -6.98 -27.45 4.04
CA ARG A 75 -7.32 -27.86 2.66
C ARG A 75 -7.04 -26.73 1.66
N ASN A 76 -6.76 -27.07 0.40
CA ASN A 76 -6.65 -26.05 -0.64
C ASN A 76 -8.00 -25.34 -0.84
N GLY A 77 -7.96 -24.01 -1.02
CA GLY A 77 -9.15 -23.17 -1.15
C GLY A 77 -9.89 -22.82 0.16
N THR A 78 -9.27 -23.03 1.33
CA THR A 78 -9.83 -22.59 2.63
C THR A 78 -9.48 -21.15 3.00
N GLY A 79 -8.82 -20.40 2.10
CA GLY A 79 -8.48 -18.99 2.35
C GLY A 79 -7.13 -18.74 3.03
N LYS A 80 -6.22 -19.72 3.06
CA LYS A 80 -4.88 -19.58 3.68
C LYS A 80 -4.08 -18.41 3.10
N SER A 81 -3.86 -18.41 1.79
CA SER A 81 -3.13 -17.34 1.11
C SER A 81 -3.87 -16.01 1.22
N THR A 82 -5.21 -16.04 1.23
CA THR A 82 -6.03 -14.83 1.41
C THR A 82 -5.88 -14.23 2.81
N LEU A 83 -5.78 -15.06 3.86
CA LEU A 83 -5.53 -14.59 5.21
C LEU A 83 -4.17 -13.89 5.31
N LEU A 84 -3.13 -14.51 4.72
CA LEU A 84 -1.78 -13.95 4.68
C LEU A 84 -1.72 -12.65 3.87
N GLN A 85 -2.41 -12.63 2.71
CA GLN A 85 -2.53 -11.44 1.89
C GLN A 85 -3.26 -10.31 2.62
N ALA A 86 -4.38 -10.61 3.29
CA ALA A 86 -5.11 -9.61 4.07
C ALA A 86 -4.28 -9.04 5.24
N LEU A 87 -3.41 -9.86 5.83
CA LEU A 87 -2.48 -9.42 6.87
C LEU A 87 -1.37 -8.52 6.29
N GLY A 88 -0.77 -8.89 5.16
CA GLY A 88 0.26 -8.09 4.48
C GLY A 88 -0.26 -6.80 3.84
N ASP A 89 -1.53 -6.78 3.41
CA ASP A 89 -2.19 -5.57 2.91
C ASP A 89 -2.70 -4.67 4.04
N GLY A 90 -2.50 -5.06 5.30
CA GLY A 90 -2.92 -4.28 6.47
C GLY A 90 -4.44 -4.09 6.53
N LEU A 91 -5.22 -5.07 6.07
CA LEU A 91 -6.69 -4.97 6.05
C LEU A 91 -7.31 -5.15 7.46
N PHE A 92 -6.63 -5.91 8.32
CA PHE A 92 -7.03 -6.11 9.71
C PHE A 92 -6.73 -4.90 10.58
N GLU A 93 -7.66 -4.59 11.48
CA GLU A 93 -7.50 -3.47 12.41
C GLU A 93 -7.05 -3.95 13.79
N GLY A 94 -6.35 -3.10 14.53
CA GLY A 94 -5.79 -3.46 15.84
C GLY A 94 -4.36 -4.00 15.80
N ILE A 95 -3.76 -4.09 14.61
CA ILE A 95 -2.31 -4.22 14.48
C ILE A 95 -1.68 -2.86 14.79
N SER A 96 -0.66 -2.85 15.67
CA SER A 96 0.07 -1.64 16.04
C SER A 96 0.79 -1.05 14.83
N SER A 97 0.87 0.29 14.76
CA SER A 97 1.55 1.00 13.65
C SER A 97 3.04 0.69 13.54
N HIS A 98 3.65 0.16 14.60
CA HIS A 98 5.07 -0.21 14.67
C HIS A 98 5.32 -1.62 14.13
N ILE A 99 4.26 -2.37 13.82
CA ILE A 99 4.36 -3.72 13.26
C ILE A 99 4.18 -3.63 11.74
N HIS A 100 5.27 -3.88 11.03
CA HIS A 100 5.26 -4.00 9.57
C HIS A 100 5.06 -5.46 9.19
N VAL A 101 3.99 -5.75 8.45
CA VAL A 101 3.72 -7.08 7.91
C VAL A 101 4.01 -7.06 6.42
N MET A 102 4.87 -7.97 5.98
CA MET A 102 5.15 -8.17 4.56
C MET A 102 4.64 -9.55 4.15
N TYR A 103 3.86 -9.57 3.07
CA TYR A 103 3.42 -10.81 2.44
C TYR A 103 4.21 -11.02 1.15
N VAL A 104 5.04 -12.07 1.12
CA VAL A 104 5.75 -12.49 -0.09
C VAL A 104 4.88 -13.53 -0.79
N HIS A 105 4.39 -13.17 -1.98
CA HIS A 105 3.65 -14.09 -2.83
C HIS A 105 4.53 -15.26 -3.27
N GLN A 106 3.89 -16.39 -3.56
CA GLN A 106 4.58 -17.48 -4.22
C GLN A 106 4.95 -17.02 -5.64
N LEU A 107 6.23 -16.76 -5.87
CA LEU A 107 6.74 -16.44 -7.19
C LEU A 107 6.80 -17.70 -8.04
N PHE A 108 6.25 -17.65 -9.24
CA PHE A 108 6.46 -18.68 -10.25
C PHE A 108 7.72 -18.35 -11.04
N HIS A 109 8.32 -19.36 -11.68
CA HIS A 109 9.57 -19.20 -12.43
C HIS A 109 9.48 -18.13 -13.54
N VAL A 110 8.27 -17.85 -14.02
CA VAL A 110 7.97 -16.85 -15.05
C VAL A 110 8.07 -15.41 -14.52
N ASP A 111 7.85 -15.19 -13.21
CA ASP A 111 7.88 -13.86 -12.59
C ASP A 111 9.31 -13.35 -12.33
N LEU A 112 10.34 -14.16 -12.64
CA LEU A 112 11.75 -13.85 -12.41
C LEU A 112 12.52 -13.48 -13.70
N ASP A 113 11.84 -13.52 -14.86
CA ASP A 113 12.45 -13.55 -16.19
C ASP A 113 12.12 -12.30 -17.04
N ASP A 114 11.97 -11.13 -16.40
CA ASP A 114 11.62 -9.87 -17.08
C ASP A 114 12.78 -9.18 -17.84
N GLY A 115 13.89 -9.89 -18.06
CA GLY A 115 14.96 -9.43 -18.96
C GLY A 115 16.34 -9.40 -18.32
N GLY A 116 17.05 -10.53 -18.38
CA GLY A 116 18.52 -10.59 -18.35
C GLY A 116 19.21 -10.51 -16.98
N GLY A 117 18.51 -10.17 -15.91
CA GLY A 117 19.05 -10.18 -14.54
C GLY A 117 18.42 -11.26 -13.68
N SER A 118 19.23 -12.09 -13.01
CA SER A 118 18.73 -13.02 -12.00
C SER A 118 18.22 -12.21 -10.79
N THR A 119 16.92 -12.00 -10.67
CA THR A 119 16.34 -11.34 -9.49
C THR A 119 16.65 -12.18 -8.25
N SER A 120 17.38 -11.62 -7.28
CA SER A 120 17.76 -12.35 -6.08
C SER A 120 16.57 -12.48 -5.11
N VAL A 121 16.61 -13.47 -4.22
CA VAL A 121 15.60 -13.62 -3.15
C VAL A 121 15.60 -12.38 -2.23
N VAL A 122 16.75 -11.73 -2.08
CA VAL A 122 16.88 -10.48 -1.32
C VAL A 122 16.13 -9.35 -2.03
N ASP A 123 16.26 -9.21 -3.35
CA ASP A 123 15.57 -8.18 -4.13
C ASP A 123 14.05 -8.35 -4.07
N VAL A 124 13.57 -9.59 -4.15
CA VAL A 124 12.15 -9.91 -3.96
C VAL A 124 11.68 -9.46 -2.59
N LEU A 125 12.45 -9.76 -1.54
CA LEU A 125 12.09 -9.38 -0.17
C LEU A 125 12.10 -7.85 -0.01
N LEU A 126 13.07 -7.16 -0.59
CA LEU A 126 13.16 -5.70 -0.58
C LEU A 126 12.05 -5.04 -1.39
N SER A 127 11.59 -5.66 -2.48
CA SER A 127 10.48 -5.17 -3.30
C SER A 127 9.13 -5.29 -2.59
N GLY A 128 8.99 -6.26 -1.67
CA GLY A 128 7.79 -6.43 -0.86
C GLY A 128 7.59 -5.33 0.19
N ASP A 129 8.66 -4.61 0.56
CA ASP A 129 8.55 -3.45 1.43
C ASP A 129 8.01 -2.25 0.64
N LYS A 130 6.68 -2.11 0.66
CA LYS A 130 5.96 -1.02 -0.03
C LYS A 130 6.46 0.37 0.37
N SER A 131 6.91 0.55 1.61
CA SER A 131 7.41 1.86 2.09
C SER A 131 8.78 2.16 1.50
N ARG A 132 9.66 1.16 1.43
CA ARG A 132 10.95 1.28 0.74
C ARG A 132 10.75 1.49 -0.77
N ALA A 133 9.92 0.67 -1.40
CA ALA A 133 9.66 0.74 -2.83
C ALA A 133 9.11 2.12 -3.24
N ALA A 134 8.17 2.67 -2.46
CA ALA A 134 7.65 4.02 -2.71
C ALA A 134 8.72 5.11 -2.57
N ARG A 135 9.60 5.02 -1.56
CA ARG A 135 10.73 5.96 -1.38
C ARG A 135 11.73 5.86 -2.53
N GLN A 136 12.08 4.65 -2.94
CA GLN A 136 12.99 4.44 -4.07
C GLN A 136 12.40 5.00 -5.37
N HIS A 137 11.10 4.79 -5.60
CA HIS A 137 10.39 5.38 -6.72
C HIS A 137 10.45 6.91 -6.71
N GLN A 138 10.23 7.54 -5.55
CA GLN A 138 10.33 8.99 -5.38
C GLN A 138 11.75 9.51 -5.66
N ILE A 139 12.78 8.85 -5.14
CA ILE A 139 14.18 9.21 -5.38
C ILE A 139 14.47 9.17 -6.88
N THR A 140 14.19 8.03 -7.54
CA THR A 140 14.49 7.86 -8.97
C THR A 140 13.69 8.83 -9.84
N ALA A 141 12.44 9.14 -9.48
CA ALA A 141 11.63 10.13 -10.19
C ALA A 141 12.21 11.54 -10.06
N LEU A 142 12.63 11.95 -8.86
CA LEU A 142 13.20 13.28 -8.60
C LEU A 142 14.59 13.44 -9.22
N GLU A 143 15.44 12.41 -9.17
CA GLU A 143 16.75 12.39 -9.84
C GLU A 143 16.59 12.58 -11.36
N ALA A 144 15.71 11.79 -11.99
CA ALA A 144 15.43 11.91 -13.42
C ALA A 144 14.84 13.29 -13.78
N ALA A 145 14.02 13.86 -12.90
CA ALA A 145 13.46 15.18 -13.10
C ALA A 145 14.52 16.29 -13.07
N LEU A 146 15.49 16.20 -12.17
CA LEU A 146 16.61 17.13 -12.07
C LEU A 146 17.54 17.02 -13.29
N GLU A 147 17.76 15.80 -13.81
CA GLU A 147 18.55 15.59 -15.02
C GLU A 147 17.86 16.13 -16.28
N HIS A 148 16.55 15.97 -16.39
CA HIS A 148 15.77 16.32 -17.57
C HIS A 148 15.08 17.69 -17.51
N GLN A 149 15.21 18.42 -16.41
CA GLN A 149 14.54 19.71 -16.16
C GLN A 149 13.01 19.61 -16.32
N THR A 150 12.43 18.60 -15.69
CA THR A 150 10.98 18.34 -15.67
C THR A 150 10.43 18.35 -14.25
N ILE A 151 11.06 19.10 -13.35
CA ILE A 151 10.82 19.04 -11.90
C ILE A 151 9.40 19.43 -11.57
N HIS A 152 8.90 20.53 -12.15
CA HIS A 152 7.55 21.02 -11.94
C HIS A 152 6.51 19.89 -12.10
N ARG A 153 6.56 19.20 -13.24
CA ARG A 153 5.64 18.11 -13.56
C ARG A 153 5.80 16.93 -12.60
N THR A 154 7.02 16.51 -12.32
CA THR A 154 7.25 15.35 -11.43
C THR A 154 6.80 15.63 -10.00
N LEU A 155 6.95 16.86 -9.49
CA LEU A 155 6.43 17.25 -8.19
C LEU A 155 4.91 17.16 -8.16
N GLU A 156 4.22 17.68 -9.19
CA GLU A 156 2.76 17.57 -9.28
C GLU A 156 2.30 16.10 -9.36
N GLU A 157 2.99 15.26 -10.14
CA GLU A 157 2.70 13.84 -10.26
C GLU A 157 2.86 13.11 -8.91
N LEU A 158 3.94 13.38 -8.17
CA LEU A 158 4.18 12.80 -6.85
C LEU A 158 3.18 13.29 -5.79
N GLU A 159 2.81 14.57 -5.82
CA GLU A 159 1.76 15.11 -4.94
C GLU A 159 0.39 14.47 -5.24
N PHE A 160 0.06 14.28 -6.52
CA PHE A 160 -1.14 13.59 -6.94
C PHE A 160 -1.17 12.15 -6.41
N GLU A 161 -0.09 11.39 -6.58
CA GLU A 161 0.02 10.02 -6.07
C GLU A 161 -0.15 9.98 -4.54
N ALA A 162 0.53 10.86 -3.81
CA ALA A 162 0.45 10.93 -2.35
C ALA A 162 -0.98 11.25 -1.86
N THR A 163 -1.67 12.16 -2.54
CA THR A 163 -3.04 12.55 -2.17
C THR A 163 -4.07 11.49 -2.56
N ASP A 164 -3.90 10.77 -3.67
CA ASP A 164 -4.77 9.64 -4.02
C ASP A 164 -4.59 8.48 -3.03
N ALA A 165 -3.35 8.16 -2.65
CA ALA A 165 -3.07 7.18 -1.62
C ALA A 165 -3.68 7.57 -0.26
N ALA A 166 -3.63 8.85 0.11
CA ALA A 166 -4.29 9.37 1.30
C ALA A 166 -5.82 9.26 1.22
N ARG A 167 -6.42 9.55 0.06
CA ARG A 167 -7.85 9.40 -0.21
C ARG A 167 -8.28 7.95 -0.01
N GLU A 168 -7.54 6.99 -0.56
CA GLU A 168 -7.87 5.57 -0.42
C GLU A 168 -7.83 5.11 1.04
N LYS A 169 -6.78 5.50 1.78
CA LYS A 169 -6.68 5.23 3.23
C LYS A 169 -7.87 5.83 3.98
N MET A 170 -8.22 7.08 3.70
CA MET A 170 -9.36 7.76 4.34
C MET A 170 -10.71 7.13 3.96
N ALA A 171 -10.87 6.63 2.74
CA ALA A 171 -12.08 5.94 2.31
C ALA A 171 -12.34 4.69 3.16
N ARG A 172 -11.28 3.92 3.43
CA ARG A 172 -11.35 2.76 4.32
C ARG A 172 -11.78 3.16 5.74
N VAL A 173 -11.21 4.25 6.28
CA VAL A 173 -11.59 4.77 7.60
C VAL A 173 -13.05 5.24 7.63
N ALA A 174 -13.51 5.95 6.59
CA ALA A 174 -14.85 6.52 6.50
C ALA A 174 -15.96 5.47 6.40
N ILE A 175 -15.68 4.32 5.77
CA ILE A 175 -16.61 3.17 5.71
C ILE A 175 -16.78 2.56 7.11
N LYS A 176 -15.69 2.48 7.87
CA LYS A 176 -15.64 1.70 9.12
C LYS A 176 -16.04 2.49 10.37
N ARG A 177 -16.03 3.83 10.34
CA ARG A 177 -16.38 4.68 11.49
C ARG A 177 -17.85 5.14 11.44
N SER A 178 -18.49 5.23 12.60
CA SER A 178 -19.88 5.70 12.77
C SER A 178 -19.97 6.93 13.68
N GLY A 179 -21.16 7.55 13.73
CA GLY A 179 -21.42 8.73 14.55
C GLY A 179 -20.60 9.96 14.13
N LEU A 180 -20.21 10.78 15.11
CA LEU A 180 -19.43 12.01 14.87
C LEU A 180 -18.07 11.73 14.23
N ARG A 181 -17.38 10.66 14.65
CA ARG A 181 -16.08 10.24 14.07
C ARG A 181 -16.21 9.78 12.62
N GLY A 182 -17.32 9.12 12.30
CA GLY A 182 -17.64 8.76 10.91
C GLY A 182 -17.92 9.99 10.05
N LEU A 183 -18.65 10.97 10.59
CA LEU A 183 -18.94 12.22 9.90
C LEU A 183 -17.66 13.03 9.62
N THR A 184 -16.76 13.16 10.60
CA THR A 184 -15.47 13.83 10.39
C THR A 184 -14.61 13.13 9.33
N ALA A 185 -14.54 11.79 9.37
CA ALA A 185 -13.79 11.01 8.39
C ALA A 185 -14.37 11.14 6.97
N ARG A 186 -15.70 11.17 6.82
CA ARG A 186 -16.37 11.39 5.53
C ARG A 186 -16.15 12.79 5.00
N ASN A 187 -16.19 13.81 5.85
CA ASN A 187 -15.89 15.18 5.44
C ASN A 187 -14.43 15.32 4.98
N GLN A 188 -13.48 14.68 5.67
CA GLN A 188 -12.08 14.62 5.24
C GLN A 188 -11.91 13.87 3.92
N LEU A 189 -12.62 12.76 3.74
CA LEU A 189 -12.62 12.01 2.47
C LEU A 189 -13.12 12.88 1.32
N LEU A 190 -14.25 13.58 1.49
CA LEU A 190 -14.80 14.49 0.48
C LEU A 190 -13.83 15.62 0.12
N ALA A 191 -13.12 16.17 1.12
CA ALA A 191 -12.09 17.18 0.89
C ALA A 191 -10.93 16.62 0.05
N LEU A 192 -10.46 15.40 0.33
CA LEU A 192 -9.43 14.73 -0.46
C LEU A 192 -9.92 14.40 -1.87
N GLU A 193 -11.15 13.91 -2.04
CA GLU A 193 -11.74 13.66 -3.37
C GLU A 193 -11.79 14.93 -4.22
N HIS A 194 -12.17 16.07 -3.62
CA HIS A 194 -12.18 17.35 -4.32
C HIS A 194 -10.77 17.80 -4.70
N LYS A 195 -9.77 17.58 -3.83
CA LYS A 195 -8.37 17.89 -4.11
C LYS A 195 -7.81 17.03 -5.25
N VAL A 196 -8.00 15.71 -5.19
CA VAL A 196 -7.56 14.76 -6.24
C VAL A 196 -8.18 15.14 -7.57
N LYS A 197 -9.48 15.47 -7.60
CA LYS A 197 -10.14 15.94 -8.82
C LYS A 197 -9.54 17.24 -9.35
N ALA A 198 -9.30 18.22 -8.48
CA ALA A 198 -8.71 19.50 -8.87
C ALA A 198 -7.28 19.33 -9.42
N MET A 199 -6.47 18.44 -8.85
CA MET A 199 -5.13 18.13 -9.36
C MET A 199 -5.18 17.35 -10.68
N ALA A 200 -6.07 16.38 -10.82
CA ALA A 200 -6.27 15.68 -12.09
C ALA A 200 -6.65 16.66 -13.23
N ASP A 201 -7.58 17.58 -12.95
CA ASP A 201 -8.01 18.61 -13.92
C ASP A 201 -6.88 19.60 -14.27
N LYS A 202 -5.87 19.78 -13.39
CA LYS A 202 -4.68 20.60 -13.68
C LYS A 202 -3.70 19.82 -14.55
N LEU A 203 -3.35 18.61 -14.14
CA LEU A 203 -2.40 17.75 -14.84
C LEU A 203 -2.83 17.49 -16.29
N GLU A 204 -4.14 17.34 -16.55
CA GLU A 204 -4.69 17.18 -17.91
C GLU A 204 -4.50 18.44 -18.76
N LYS A 205 -4.64 19.64 -18.18
CA LYS A 205 -4.48 20.92 -18.91
C LYS A 205 -3.03 21.27 -19.18
N GLU A 206 -2.12 20.78 -18.34
CA GLU A 206 -0.68 21.06 -18.44
C GLU A 206 0.06 20.09 -19.36
N GLN A 207 -0.60 19.04 -19.89
CA GLN A 207 0.03 18.08 -20.81
C GLN A 207 0.66 18.72 -22.05
N ASP A 208 0.17 19.88 -22.50
CA ASP A 208 0.61 20.57 -23.70
C ASP A 208 1.46 21.84 -23.43
N VAL A 209 1.74 22.17 -22.17
CA VAL A 209 2.48 23.39 -21.79
C VAL A 209 3.86 23.01 -21.27
N VAL A 210 4.91 23.48 -21.97
CA VAL A 210 6.28 23.40 -21.45
C VAL A 210 6.44 24.45 -20.36
N PHE A 211 6.35 24.02 -19.11
CA PHE A 211 6.74 24.83 -17.96
C PHE A 211 8.27 24.86 -17.84
N THR A 212 8.79 26.01 -17.41
CA THR A 212 10.18 26.14 -16.98
C THR A 212 10.23 25.94 -15.47
N ASP A 213 11.12 25.07 -15.02
CA ASP A 213 11.34 24.84 -13.59
C ASP A 213 11.72 26.16 -12.90
N THR A 214 11.07 26.43 -11.77
CA THR A 214 11.40 27.59 -10.93
C THR A 214 12.55 27.22 -10.00
N ASP A 215 13.42 28.18 -9.68
CA ASP A 215 14.52 27.98 -8.71
C ASP A 215 14.01 27.43 -7.35
N ASP A 216 12.82 27.85 -6.92
CA ASP A 216 12.15 27.35 -5.71
C ASP A 216 11.77 25.86 -5.80
N GLU A 217 11.37 25.40 -6.98
CA GLU A 217 10.99 23.99 -7.22
C GLU A 217 12.23 23.09 -7.25
N ILE A 218 13.32 23.57 -7.85
CA ILE A 218 14.62 22.90 -7.83
C ILE A 218 15.12 22.76 -6.39
N LEU A 219 15.03 23.84 -5.60
CA LEU A 219 15.42 23.80 -4.18
C LEU A 219 14.56 22.81 -3.40
N HIS A 220 13.24 22.86 -3.58
CA HIS A 220 12.31 21.94 -2.92
C HIS A 220 12.57 20.47 -3.28
N ALA A 221 12.86 20.17 -4.55
CA ALA A 221 13.19 18.82 -4.98
C ALA A 221 14.48 18.29 -4.33
N ASN A 222 15.52 19.13 -4.23
CA ASN A 222 16.77 18.75 -3.56
C ASN A 222 16.58 18.55 -2.05
N ASP A 223 15.87 19.44 -1.37
CA ASP A 223 15.55 19.29 0.06
C ASP A 223 14.75 18.00 0.29
N TRP A 224 13.79 17.70 -0.60
CA TRP A 224 13.02 16.45 -0.51
C TRP A 224 13.92 15.23 -0.71
N LEU A 225 14.81 15.22 -1.71
CA LEU A 225 15.79 14.16 -1.90
C LEU A 225 16.66 13.93 -0.66
N GLU A 226 17.16 15.00 -0.03
CA GLU A 226 17.94 14.89 1.20
C GLU A 226 17.15 14.21 2.31
N THR A 227 15.87 14.56 2.49
CA THR A 227 15.01 13.87 3.48
C THR A 227 14.76 12.40 3.14
N LEU A 228 14.65 12.05 1.86
CA LEU A 228 14.44 10.67 1.42
C LEU A 228 15.69 9.81 1.66
N TYR A 229 16.89 10.30 1.34
CA TYR A 229 18.13 9.61 1.64
C TYR A 229 18.39 9.51 3.15
N ALA A 230 18.05 10.54 3.93
CA ALA A 230 18.18 10.48 5.38
C ALA A 230 17.29 9.40 6.02
N GLN A 231 16.17 9.07 5.39
CA GLN A 231 15.28 7.97 5.79
C GLN A 231 15.70 6.61 5.22
N GLU A 232 16.66 6.58 4.30
CA GLU A 232 17.14 5.34 3.71
C GLU A 232 18.07 4.63 4.69
N ASP A 233 17.47 3.78 5.53
CA ASP A 233 18.23 2.87 6.38
C ASP A 233 18.99 1.85 5.52
N MET A 234 20.31 2.01 5.43
CA MET A 234 21.26 1.01 4.92
C MET A 234 21.13 -0.36 5.62
N SER A 235 20.40 -0.42 6.74
CA SER A 235 20.06 -1.63 7.50
C SER A 235 19.04 -2.54 6.80
N SER A 236 18.25 -2.02 5.85
CA SER A 236 17.12 -2.76 5.27
C SER A 236 17.54 -4.07 4.58
N GLU A 237 18.66 -4.03 3.84
CA GLU A 237 19.22 -5.21 3.17
C GLU A 237 19.83 -6.19 4.18
N SER A 238 20.53 -5.69 5.19
CA SER A 238 21.09 -6.52 6.27
C SER A 238 19.98 -7.25 7.02
N ARG A 239 18.87 -6.57 7.32
CA ARG A 239 17.69 -7.15 7.96
C ARG A 239 16.98 -8.14 7.06
N ALA A 240 16.89 -7.87 5.76
CA ALA A 240 16.37 -8.82 4.78
C ALA A 240 17.21 -10.12 4.78
N ARG A 241 18.54 -10.01 4.82
CA ARG A 241 19.44 -11.16 4.92
C ARG A 241 19.27 -11.94 6.23
N GLU A 242 19.14 -11.24 7.35
CA GLU A 242 18.90 -11.84 8.67
C GLU A 242 17.59 -12.65 8.68
N ILE A 243 16.49 -12.07 8.19
CA ILE A 243 15.20 -12.77 8.06
C ILE A 243 15.34 -14.03 7.21
N LEU A 244 16.05 -13.96 6.08
CA LEU A 244 16.26 -15.11 5.20
C LEU A 244 17.11 -16.20 5.88
N ALA A 245 18.12 -15.82 6.66
CA ALA A 245 18.92 -16.75 7.44
C ALA A 245 18.06 -17.47 8.51
N ASP A 246 17.20 -16.74 9.21
CA ASP A 246 16.31 -17.27 10.27
C ASP A 246 15.29 -18.29 9.74
N ILE A 247 14.80 -18.11 8.50
CA ILE A 247 13.91 -19.09 7.85
C ILE A 247 14.66 -20.26 7.21
N GLY A 248 15.99 -20.35 7.40
CA GLY A 248 16.82 -21.47 6.96
C GLY A 248 17.32 -21.37 5.51
N LYS A 249 17.21 -20.21 4.85
CA LYS A 249 17.82 -19.96 3.55
C LYS A 249 19.27 -19.51 3.76
N VAL A 250 20.22 -20.40 3.51
CA VAL A 250 21.64 -20.03 3.40
C VAL A 250 21.80 -19.19 2.14
N LEU A 251 21.92 -17.87 2.32
CA LEU A 251 22.30 -16.98 1.24
C LEU A 251 23.77 -17.27 0.89
N GLY A 252 24.01 -17.77 -0.31
CA GLY A 252 25.36 -17.83 -0.84
C GLY A 252 25.97 -16.43 -0.82
N THR A 253 27.20 -16.30 -0.31
CA THR A 253 27.97 -15.08 -0.47
C THR A 253 28.16 -14.84 -1.96
N ASN A 254 27.65 -13.72 -2.49
CA ASN A 254 28.02 -13.25 -3.83
C ASN A 254 29.51 -12.88 -3.79
N THR A 255 30.36 -13.89 -3.97
CA THR A 255 31.70 -13.78 -4.51
C THR A 255 31.67 -14.52 -5.82
N ASP A 256 31.46 -13.76 -6.91
CA ASP A 256 32.18 -13.85 -8.19
C ASP A 256 31.80 -12.64 -9.06
#